data_AF-A0A662J3C6-F1
#
_entry.id   AF-A0A662J3C6-F1
#
_cell.length_a   1.000
_cell.length_b   1.000
_cell.length_c   1.000
_cell.angle_alpha   90.00
_cell.angle_beta   90.00
_cell.angle_gamma   90.00
#
_symmetry.space_group_name_H-M   'P 1'
#
loop_
_entity.id
_entity.type
_entity.pdbx_description
1 polymer ?
#
loop_
_entity_poly.entity_id
_entity_poly.type
_entity_poly.pdbx_seq_one_letter_code
_entity_poly.pdbx_strand_id
1 'polypeptide(L)'
;MVAKLLPSNLLRVKRRGFKVLPRFAELNYENEYAASLLIDTYQEHVGKTIGELEDAIDDVEDELEDLGYHPKFVRGLIELLDRLIEAQKPETKVPPDLARRTVFAVSSQMGFATTPEVKVKVFEEAAKRLNVSVHDLIKAFEASYEDSEIIISFNAPTPVDLLRQYNLSLTQTLTFKAMSMDLVANMTGGEAKSILRTVKMLGLMYMAEKSDGVLRLHIDGPASLLVSTRRYGTRMARLIPLVLRLRSWRIRAEVLYMKRRFLMELDERFSKLMPSKPPIEETFDSMVEEDFMLRFQALGLGWRIVREPEPLMARGSIFIPDFALYKGDVKVYLEIVGFWTPEYIERKMQKLLQVKEPMIIAVNKHMACSKESLERLRGAVVVFDGKLRASDLVPVLRRLEPVRVEAKQPTTPSSPERLVETPLVEVSLDEVSSYLSSIGEEPLEKVLSELRARGVSNEQEAYRLIRSHGLMVLWRGLDPSKAVVKRVKP
;
A
#
# COMPACT_ATOMS: atom_id res chain seq x y z
N MET A 1 -3.30 8.49 -3.39
CA MET A 1 -4.70 8.52 -2.95
C MET A 1 -5.16 7.11 -2.62
N VAL A 2 -5.58 6.86 -1.38
CA VAL A 2 -6.24 5.61 -1.01
C VAL A 2 -7.56 5.56 -1.78
N ALA A 3 -7.83 4.51 -2.55
CA ALA A 3 -9.17 4.26 -3.08
C ALA A 3 -10.07 3.92 -1.90
N LYS A 4 -10.61 4.94 -1.23
CA LYS A 4 -11.61 4.75 -0.18
C LYS A 4 -12.76 3.96 -0.80
N LEU A 5 -13.24 2.92 -0.15
CA LEU A 5 -14.36 2.13 -0.67
C LEU A 5 -15.67 2.91 -0.47
N LEU A 6 -16.72 2.57 -1.22
CA LEU A 6 -18.04 3.15 -0.96
C LEU A 6 -18.47 2.78 0.48
N PRO A 7 -18.99 3.72 1.29
CA PRO A 7 -19.53 3.42 2.60
C PRO A 7 -20.57 2.28 2.59
N SER A 8 -20.54 1.43 3.62
CA SER A 8 -21.42 0.24 3.67
C SER A 8 -22.92 0.56 3.71
N ASN A 9 -23.30 1.76 4.17
CA ASN A 9 -24.69 2.26 4.16
C ASN A 9 -25.18 2.58 2.74
N LEU A 10 -24.29 2.98 1.84
CA LEU A 10 -24.59 3.28 0.43
C LEU A 10 -24.57 2.03 -0.46
N LEU A 11 -24.16 0.87 0.07
CA LEU A 11 -24.17 -0.39 -0.68
C LEU A 11 -25.58 -0.76 -1.16
N ARG A 12 -25.72 -0.90 -2.49
CA ARG A 12 -26.94 -1.40 -3.14
C ARG A 12 -26.71 -2.81 -3.68
N VAL A 13 -27.59 -3.74 -3.32
CA VAL A 13 -27.53 -5.15 -3.74
C VAL A 13 -28.86 -5.66 -4.24
N LYS A 14 -28.83 -6.58 -5.22
CA LYS A 14 -29.95 -7.43 -5.62
C LYS A 14 -29.75 -8.81 -4.98
N ARG A 15 -30.83 -9.39 -4.43
CA ARG A 15 -30.82 -10.71 -3.79
C ARG A 15 -31.79 -11.64 -4.50
N ARG A 16 -31.38 -12.88 -4.75
CA ARG A 16 -32.25 -13.94 -5.30
C ARG A 16 -31.88 -15.28 -4.66
N GLY A 17 -32.72 -15.77 -3.75
CA GLY A 17 -32.42 -16.95 -2.94
C GLY A 17 -31.15 -16.74 -2.10
N PHE A 18 -30.17 -17.64 -2.25
CA PHE A 18 -28.87 -17.55 -1.58
C PHE A 18 -27.84 -16.66 -2.30
N LYS A 19 -28.18 -16.12 -3.49
CA LYS A 19 -27.28 -15.29 -4.28
C LYS A 19 -27.43 -13.81 -3.94
N VAL A 20 -26.31 -13.10 -3.88
CA VAL A 20 -26.24 -11.63 -3.74
C VAL A 20 -25.35 -11.05 -4.83
N LEU A 21 -25.81 -9.99 -5.48
CA LEU A 21 -25.05 -9.27 -6.49
C LEU A 21 -25.13 -7.77 -6.22
N PRO A 22 -24.10 -6.99 -6.57
CA PRO A 22 -24.22 -5.55 -6.62
C PRO A 22 -25.37 -5.13 -7.53
N ARG A 23 -26.13 -4.11 -7.13
CA ARG A 23 -27.09 -3.45 -8.04
C ARG A 23 -26.32 -2.45 -8.89
N PHE A 24 -25.65 -2.96 -9.92
CA PHE A 24 -24.90 -2.14 -10.86
C PHE A 24 -25.78 -1.05 -11.49
N ALA A 25 -25.20 0.12 -11.69
CA ALA A 25 -25.70 1.14 -12.58
C ALA A 25 -25.55 0.65 -14.02
N GLU A 26 -26.59 0.84 -14.81
CA GLU A 26 -26.57 0.53 -16.23
C GLU A 26 -25.91 1.70 -16.97
N LEU A 27 -25.14 1.40 -18.01
CA LEU A 27 -24.52 2.42 -18.86
C LEU A 27 -25.55 2.80 -19.94
N ASN A 28 -26.53 3.60 -19.53
CA ASN A 28 -27.65 4.05 -20.34
C ASN A 28 -27.85 5.56 -20.16
N TYR A 29 -28.62 6.16 -21.05
CA TYR A 29 -28.85 7.61 -21.08
C TYR A 29 -29.38 8.16 -19.73
N GLU A 30 -30.28 7.43 -19.08
CA GLU A 30 -30.86 7.82 -17.78
C GLU A 30 -29.76 7.97 -16.71
N ASN A 31 -28.99 6.92 -16.42
CA ASN A 31 -27.93 7.03 -15.41
C ASN A 31 -26.80 7.97 -15.83
N GLU A 32 -26.53 8.12 -17.14
CA GLU A 32 -25.56 9.09 -17.65
C GLU A 32 -26.02 10.53 -17.45
N TYR A 33 -27.32 10.82 -17.57
CA TYR A 33 -27.89 12.13 -17.26
C TYR A 33 -27.67 12.50 -15.79
N ALA A 34 -28.02 11.61 -14.85
CA ALA A 34 -27.80 11.84 -13.43
C ALA A 34 -26.32 12.06 -13.09
N ALA A 35 -25.43 11.28 -13.72
CA ALA A 35 -23.99 11.45 -13.55
C ALA A 35 -23.50 12.79 -14.14
N SER A 36 -23.99 13.19 -15.32
CA SER A 36 -23.63 14.47 -15.95
C SER A 36 -24.07 15.65 -15.09
N LEU A 37 -25.32 15.66 -14.63
CA LEU A 37 -25.86 16.73 -13.80
C LEU A 37 -24.99 16.97 -12.56
N LEU A 38 -24.64 15.90 -11.84
CA LEU A 38 -23.73 15.99 -10.70
C LEU A 38 -22.34 16.49 -11.10
N ILE A 39 -21.74 15.96 -12.18
CA ILE A 39 -20.42 16.40 -12.65
C ILE A 39 -20.42 17.91 -12.99
N ASP A 40 -21.46 18.37 -13.67
CA ASP A 40 -21.64 19.76 -14.08
C ASP A 40 -21.77 20.66 -12.84
N THR A 41 -22.54 20.26 -11.82
CA THR A 41 -22.62 20.96 -10.53
C THR A 41 -21.25 21.12 -9.90
N TYR A 42 -20.43 20.06 -9.80
CA TYR A 42 -19.07 20.18 -9.24
C TYR A 42 -18.18 21.12 -10.09
N GLN A 43 -18.30 21.06 -11.41
CA GLN A 43 -17.52 21.89 -12.33
C GLN A 43 -17.84 23.38 -12.19
N GLU A 44 -19.12 23.73 -11.97
CA GLU A 44 -19.59 25.11 -11.74
C GLU A 44 -19.19 25.68 -10.37
N HIS A 45 -18.80 24.83 -9.43
CA HIS A 45 -18.41 25.21 -8.07
C HIS A 45 -16.89 25.25 -7.86
N VAL A 46 -16.09 25.06 -8.92
CA VAL A 46 -14.65 25.35 -8.86
C VAL A 46 -14.45 26.85 -8.59
N GLY A 47 -13.72 27.18 -7.52
CA GLY A 47 -13.51 28.53 -7.02
C GLY A 47 -14.52 28.98 -5.95
N LYS A 48 -15.53 28.17 -5.65
CA LYS A 48 -16.50 28.39 -4.55
C LYS A 48 -16.13 27.58 -3.31
N THR A 49 -16.85 27.79 -2.21
CA THR A 49 -16.64 27.01 -0.98
C THR A 49 -17.24 25.59 -1.08
N ILE A 50 -16.77 24.67 -0.25
CA ILE A 50 -17.36 23.34 -0.13
C ILE A 50 -18.83 23.45 0.33
N GLY A 51 -19.15 24.35 1.26
CA GLY A 51 -20.53 24.54 1.74
C GLY A 51 -21.48 25.00 0.62
N GLU A 52 -21.04 25.91 -0.26
CA GLU A 52 -21.84 26.31 -1.43
C GLU A 52 -22.08 25.13 -2.39
N LEU A 53 -21.12 24.22 -2.52
CA LEU A 53 -21.28 23.00 -3.30
C LEU A 53 -22.24 22.02 -2.60
N GLU A 54 -22.13 21.82 -1.29
CA GLU A 54 -23.00 20.94 -0.51
C GLU A 54 -24.47 21.38 -0.63
N ASP A 55 -24.76 22.68 -0.48
CA ASP A 55 -26.09 23.24 -0.67
C ASP A 55 -26.64 22.96 -2.09
N ALA A 56 -25.80 23.15 -3.12
CA ALA A 56 -26.20 22.87 -4.51
C ALA A 56 -26.38 21.38 -4.81
N ILE A 57 -25.61 20.51 -4.13
CA ILE A 57 -25.75 19.06 -4.24
C ILE A 57 -27.05 18.60 -3.60
N ASP A 58 -27.45 19.17 -2.47
CA ASP A 58 -28.73 18.84 -1.81
C ASP A 58 -29.92 19.12 -2.74
N ASP A 59 -29.93 20.29 -3.41
CA ASP A 59 -30.96 20.63 -4.41
C ASP A 59 -30.99 19.62 -5.59
N VAL A 60 -29.81 19.24 -6.10
CA VAL A 60 -29.69 18.26 -7.20
C VAL A 60 -30.06 16.84 -6.75
N GLU A 61 -29.77 16.47 -5.51
CA GLU A 61 -30.18 15.19 -4.94
C GLU A 61 -31.70 15.10 -4.90
N ASP A 62 -32.37 16.14 -4.40
CA ASP A 62 -33.84 16.22 -4.37
C ASP A 62 -34.44 16.15 -5.79
N GLU A 63 -33.87 16.87 -6.76
CA GLU A 63 -34.32 16.80 -8.16
C GLU A 63 -34.22 15.36 -8.72
N LEU A 64 -33.10 14.68 -8.48
CA LEU A 64 -32.90 13.31 -8.94
C LEU A 64 -33.82 12.33 -8.19
N GLU A 65 -34.08 12.54 -6.90
CA GLU A 65 -35.04 11.71 -6.16
C GLU A 65 -36.47 11.84 -6.70
N ASP A 66 -36.89 13.06 -7.04
CA ASP A 66 -38.19 13.35 -7.67
C ASP A 66 -38.33 12.69 -9.06
N LEU A 67 -37.22 12.59 -9.80
CA LEU A 67 -37.14 11.83 -11.06
C LEU A 67 -37.13 10.30 -10.86
N GLY A 68 -37.15 9.82 -9.61
CA GLY A 68 -37.24 8.41 -9.26
C GLY A 68 -35.89 7.69 -9.10
N TYR A 69 -34.77 8.43 -9.09
CA TYR A 69 -33.48 7.84 -8.76
C TYR A 69 -33.46 7.41 -7.29
N HIS A 70 -32.71 6.35 -7.01
CA HIS A 70 -32.61 5.84 -5.64
C HIS A 70 -31.62 6.70 -4.84
N PRO A 71 -31.92 7.18 -3.61
CA PRO A 71 -31.04 8.07 -2.82
C PRO A 71 -29.58 7.57 -2.71
N LYS A 72 -29.41 6.29 -2.32
CA LYS A 72 -28.09 5.64 -2.23
C LYS A 72 -27.30 5.56 -3.55
N PHE A 73 -27.96 5.67 -4.70
CA PHE A 73 -27.28 5.75 -5.99
C PHE A 73 -26.64 7.12 -6.13
N VAL A 74 -27.44 8.18 -5.98
CA VAL A 74 -27.04 9.59 -6.09
C VAL A 74 -25.92 9.90 -5.11
N ARG A 75 -26.13 9.63 -3.80
CA ARG A 75 -25.08 9.75 -2.76
C ARG A 75 -23.84 8.92 -3.03
N GLY A 76 -24.00 7.79 -3.73
CA GLY A 76 -22.88 6.95 -4.14
C GLY A 76 -22.05 7.56 -5.26
N LEU A 77 -22.64 8.39 -6.12
CA LEU A 77 -21.94 9.17 -7.14
C LEU A 77 -21.26 10.39 -6.50
N ILE A 78 -21.99 11.14 -5.65
CA ILE A 78 -21.48 12.29 -4.86
C ILE A 78 -20.20 11.89 -4.11
N GLU A 79 -20.24 10.81 -3.33
CA GLU A 79 -19.08 10.32 -2.58
C GLU A 79 -17.86 9.98 -3.46
N LEU A 80 -18.06 9.64 -4.74
CA LEU A 80 -16.96 9.42 -5.68
C LEU A 80 -16.42 10.74 -6.24
N LEU A 81 -17.30 11.70 -6.49
CA LEU A 81 -16.94 13.04 -6.98
C LEU A 81 -16.22 13.87 -5.92
N ASP A 82 -16.61 13.75 -4.64
CA ASP A 82 -15.93 14.37 -3.48
C ASP A 82 -14.44 14.00 -3.37
N ARG A 83 -14.02 12.90 -4.00
CA ARG A 83 -12.62 12.44 -3.99
C ARG A 83 -11.81 13.04 -5.12
N LEU A 84 -12.47 13.69 -6.07
CA LEU A 84 -11.89 14.28 -7.27
C LEU A 84 -11.75 15.80 -7.13
N ILE A 85 -12.20 16.38 -6.01
CA ILE A 85 -11.95 17.77 -5.65
C ILE A 85 -10.61 17.92 -4.93
N GLU A 86 -9.93 19.01 -5.21
CA GLU A 86 -8.81 19.51 -4.43
C GLU A 86 -9.23 20.84 -3.83
N ALA A 87 -9.26 20.91 -2.50
CA ALA A 87 -9.67 22.10 -1.76
C ALA A 87 -8.52 22.60 -0.89
N GLN A 88 -8.53 23.91 -0.60
CA GLN A 88 -7.65 24.52 0.38
C GLN A 88 -8.40 25.47 1.29
N LYS A 89 -7.83 25.68 2.47
CA LYS A 89 -8.30 26.73 3.35
C LYS A 89 -8.11 28.10 2.70
N PRO A 90 -9.08 29.01 2.87
CA PRO A 90 -8.99 30.35 2.32
C PRO A 90 -7.85 31.12 2.98
N GLU A 91 -7.22 32.03 2.23
CA GLU A 91 -6.17 32.89 2.78
C GLU A 91 -6.75 33.91 3.77
N THR A 92 -6.17 33.95 4.97
CA THR A 92 -6.58 34.81 6.07
C THR A 92 -5.38 35.59 6.62
N LYS A 93 -5.62 36.84 7.05
CA LYS A 93 -4.57 37.69 7.65
C LYS A 93 -4.10 37.21 9.02
N VAL A 94 -4.92 36.39 9.68
CA VAL A 94 -4.66 35.80 10.99
C VAL A 94 -4.92 34.30 10.89
N PRO A 95 -4.11 33.44 11.54
CA PRO A 95 -4.39 32.02 11.64
C PRO A 95 -5.82 31.76 12.18
N PRO A 96 -6.62 30.91 11.53
CA PRO A 96 -8.02 30.67 11.92
C PRO A 96 -8.21 30.20 13.37
N ASP A 97 -7.30 29.35 13.87
CA ASP A 97 -7.28 28.87 15.25
C ASP A 97 -7.04 29.99 16.26
N LEU A 98 -6.15 30.94 15.94
CA LEU A 98 -5.89 32.13 16.75
C LEU A 98 -7.08 33.08 16.77
N ALA A 99 -7.73 33.28 15.62
CA ALA A 99 -8.95 34.07 15.50
C ALA A 99 -10.06 33.51 16.41
N ARG A 100 -10.36 32.21 16.32
CA ARG A 100 -11.36 31.55 17.16
C ARG A 100 -11.06 31.63 18.64
N ARG A 101 -9.82 31.30 19.04
CA ARG A 101 -9.40 31.36 20.45
C ARG A 101 -9.59 32.76 21.02
N THR A 102 -9.26 33.79 20.27
CA THR A 102 -9.40 35.18 20.72
C THR A 102 -10.86 35.59 20.82
N VAL A 103 -11.69 35.29 19.81
CA VAL A 103 -13.13 35.58 19.84
C VAL A 103 -13.81 34.88 21.03
N PHE A 104 -13.53 33.60 21.26
CA PHE A 104 -14.11 32.87 22.39
C PHE A 104 -13.59 33.37 23.75
N ALA A 105 -12.31 33.74 23.85
CA ALA A 105 -11.77 34.34 25.07
C ALA A 105 -12.42 35.69 25.40
N VAL A 106 -12.65 36.54 24.39
CA VAL A 106 -13.34 37.82 24.55
C VAL A 106 -14.81 37.60 24.95
N SER A 107 -15.52 36.67 24.28
CA SER A 107 -16.89 36.33 24.66
C SER A 107 -16.97 35.82 26.10
N SER A 108 -16.02 34.99 26.54
CA SER A 108 -16.01 34.50 27.92
C SER A 108 -15.82 35.62 28.95
N GLN A 109 -15.14 36.72 28.60
CA GLN A 109 -14.90 37.86 29.50
C GLN A 109 -16.07 38.85 29.52
N MET A 110 -16.74 39.03 28.38
CA MET A 110 -17.82 40.01 28.20
C MET A 110 -19.23 39.42 28.43
N GLY A 111 -19.32 38.10 28.59
CA GLY A 111 -20.57 37.34 28.58
C GLY A 111 -20.80 36.65 27.24
N PHE A 112 -21.40 35.46 27.27
CA PHE A 112 -21.74 34.71 26.06
C PHE A 112 -22.58 35.58 25.13
N ALA A 113 -22.24 35.59 23.83
CA ALA A 113 -22.93 36.39 22.83
C ALA A 113 -24.32 35.80 22.51
N THR A 114 -25.29 36.05 23.39
CA THR A 114 -26.69 35.59 23.25
C THR A 114 -27.57 36.57 22.48
N THR A 115 -27.10 37.81 22.23
CA THR A 115 -27.78 38.80 21.39
C THR A 115 -26.88 39.30 20.27
N PRO A 116 -27.44 39.77 19.14
CA PRO A 116 -26.67 40.33 18.03
C PRO A 116 -25.74 41.48 18.44
N GLU A 117 -26.19 42.34 19.36
CA GLU A 117 -25.41 43.50 19.84
C GLU A 117 -24.17 43.06 20.62
N VAL A 118 -24.30 42.02 21.46
CA VAL A 118 -23.18 41.44 22.19
C VAL A 118 -22.22 40.76 21.22
N LYS A 119 -22.72 40.06 20.20
CA LYS A 119 -21.90 39.43 19.16
C LYS A 119 -21.01 40.47 18.45
N VAL A 120 -21.59 41.59 18.00
CA VAL A 120 -20.83 42.66 17.33
C VAL A 120 -19.71 43.19 18.23
N LYS A 121 -20.01 43.49 19.50
CA LYS A 121 -19.00 44.00 20.46
C LYS A 121 -17.87 43.01 20.71
N VAL A 122 -18.18 41.71 20.79
CA VAL A 122 -17.16 40.65 20.95
C VAL A 122 -16.21 40.61 19.76
N PHE A 123 -16.73 40.67 18.53
CA PHE A 123 -15.89 40.69 17.33
C PHE A 123 -15.08 41.99 17.22
N GLU A 124 -15.63 43.15 17.56
CA GLU A 124 -14.89 44.41 17.60
C GLU A 124 -13.72 44.38 18.59
N GLU A 125 -13.95 43.88 19.80
CA GLU A 125 -12.91 43.79 20.83
C GLU A 125 -11.85 42.75 20.48
N ALA A 126 -12.25 41.60 19.93
CA ALA A 126 -11.31 40.59 19.44
C ALA A 126 -10.48 41.10 18.25
N ALA A 127 -11.08 41.88 17.35
CA ALA A 127 -10.39 42.48 16.21
C ALA A 127 -9.34 43.50 16.66
N LYS A 128 -9.66 44.31 17.68
CA LYS A 128 -8.69 45.22 18.33
C LYS A 128 -7.51 44.47 18.92
N ARG A 129 -7.75 43.36 19.65
CA ARG A 129 -6.68 42.56 20.27
C ARG A 129 -5.71 41.95 19.25
N LEU A 130 -6.23 41.56 18.10
CA LEU A 130 -5.44 40.95 17.01
C LEU A 130 -4.90 41.98 16.02
N ASN A 131 -5.21 43.27 16.20
CA ASN A 131 -4.84 44.37 15.32
C ASN A 131 -5.23 44.13 13.84
N VAL A 132 -6.45 43.65 13.63
CA VAL A 132 -7.03 43.41 12.30
C VAL A 132 -8.40 44.05 12.18
N SER A 133 -8.92 44.17 10.96
CA SER A 133 -10.30 44.61 10.76
C SER A 133 -11.28 43.53 11.27
N VAL A 134 -12.48 43.96 11.68
CA VAL A 134 -13.56 43.03 12.06
C VAL A 134 -13.89 42.07 10.92
N HIS A 135 -13.89 42.57 9.68
CA HIS A 135 -14.09 41.77 8.48
C HIS A 135 -13.02 40.68 8.32
N ASP A 136 -11.73 41.03 8.42
CA ASP A 136 -10.64 40.06 8.31
C ASP A 136 -10.66 39.04 9.45
N LEU A 137 -11.08 39.45 10.65
CA LEU A 137 -11.26 38.55 11.78
C LEU A 137 -12.41 37.56 11.56
N ILE A 138 -13.56 38.02 11.06
CA ILE A 138 -14.70 37.16 10.75
C ILE A 138 -14.30 36.14 9.67
N LYS A 139 -13.67 36.60 8.59
CA LYS A 139 -13.13 35.72 7.54
C LYS A 139 -12.18 34.66 8.13
N ALA A 140 -11.27 35.06 9.02
CA ALA A 140 -10.37 34.12 9.69
C ALA A 140 -11.08 33.17 10.66
N PHE A 141 -12.11 33.65 11.36
CA PHE A 141 -12.92 32.83 12.26
C PHE A 141 -13.68 31.74 11.50
N GLU A 142 -14.27 32.09 10.35
CA GLU A 142 -15.06 31.20 9.49
C GLU A 142 -14.17 30.21 8.73
N ALA A 143 -12.98 30.62 8.26
CA ALA A 143 -11.98 29.75 7.63
C ALA A 143 -11.52 28.54 8.46
N SER A 144 -11.97 28.42 9.70
CA SER A 144 -11.74 27.26 10.56
C SER A 144 -12.72 26.11 10.33
N TYR A 145 -13.87 26.33 9.70
CA TYR A 145 -14.83 25.27 9.36
C TYR A 145 -14.35 24.51 8.11
N GLU A 146 -14.70 23.23 8.00
CA GLU A 146 -14.31 22.38 6.86
C GLU A 146 -15.07 22.76 5.57
N ASP A 147 -16.34 23.13 5.70
CA ASP A 147 -17.20 23.65 4.61
C ASP A 147 -16.68 24.97 3.99
N SER A 148 -15.78 25.68 4.68
CA SER A 148 -15.25 26.97 4.26
C SER A 148 -14.01 26.83 3.37
N GLU A 149 -13.54 25.61 3.13
CA GLU A 149 -12.47 25.36 2.16
C GLU A 149 -12.94 25.70 0.74
N ILE A 150 -12.04 26.27 -0.06
CA ILE A 150 -12.30 26.68 -1.45
C ILE A 150 -11.81 25.58 -2.38
N ILE A 151 -12.66 25.18 -3.32
CA ILE A 151 -12.33 24.19 -4.35
C ILE A 151 -11.39 24.83 -5.37
N ILE A 152 -10.14 24.37 -5.42
CA ILE A 152 -9.11 24.87 -6.34
C ILE A 152 -9.26 24.20 -7.70
N SER A 153 -9.48 22.89 -7.68
CA SER A 153 -9.53 22.09 -8.88
C SER A 153 -10.50 20.92 -8.70
N PHE A 154 -11.06 20.48 -9.82
CA PHE A 154 -11.91 19.30 -9.90
C PHE A 154 -11.49 18.49 -11.12
N ASN A 155 -11.07 17.24 -10.91
CA ASN A 155 -10.68 16.35 -11.99
C ASN A 155 -11.91 15.60 -12.52
N ALA A 156 -12.71 16.29 -13.33
CA ALA A 156 -13.99 15.81 -13.83
C ALA A 156 -13.85 14.48 -14.60
N PRO A 157 -14.52 13.40 -14.17
CA PRO A 157 -14.60 12.17 -14.95
C PRO A 157 -15.64 12.32 -16.08
N THR A 158 -15.61 11.42 -17.07
CA THR A 158 -16.79 11.30 -17.95
C THR A 158 -17.95 10.64 -17.19
N PRO A 159 -19.23 10.92 -17.53
CA PRO A 159 -20.38 10.28 -16.89
C PRO A 159 -20.28 8.74 -16.90
N VAL A 160 -19.90 8.17 -18.04
CA VAL A 160 -19.73 6.71 -18.20
C VAL A 160 -18.62 6.17 -17.29
N ASP A 161 -17.50 6.89 -17.17
CA ASP A 161 -16.41 6.47 -16.29
C ASP A 161 -16.81 6.58 -14.81
N LEU A 162 -17.56 7.60 -14.41
CA LEU A 162 -18.12 7.71 -13.05
C LEU A 162 -19.02 6.51 -12.72
N LEU A 163 -19.93 6.14 -13.62
CA LEU A 163 -20.81 4.97 -13.45
C LEU A 163 -20.02 3.66 -13.36
N ARG A 164 -18.95 3.51 -14.16
CA ARG A 164 -18.05 2.36 -14.07
C ARG A 164 -17.33 2.32 -12.73
N GLN A 165 -16.82 3.46 -12.25
CA GLN A 165 -16.18 3.55 -10.93
C GLN A 165 -17.15 3.25 -9.79
N TYR A 166 -18.41 3.67 -9.92
CA TYR A 166 -19.48 3.32 -8.99
C TYR A 166 -19.73 1.80 -8.95
N ASN A 167 -19.77 1.14 -10.11
CA ASN A 167 -19.92 -0.31 -10.19
C ASN A 167 -18.74 -1.08 -9.59
N LEU A 168 -17.51 -0.61 -9.83
CA LEU A 168 -16.32 -1.15 -9.18
C LEU A 168 -16.40 -0.99 -7.65
N SER A 169 -16.74 0.21 -7.19
CA SER A 169 -16.85 0.54 -5.77
C SER A 169 -17.90 -0.32 -5.07
N LEU A 170 -19.08 -0.53 -5.68
CA LEU A 170 -20.08 -1.45 -5.15
C LEU A 170 -19.56 -2.89 -5.04
N THR A 171 -18.83 -3.37 -6.05
CA THR A 171 -18.25 -4.71 -6.06
C THR A 171 -17.24 -4.88 -4.94
N GLN A 172 -16.35 -3.91 -4.77
CA GLN A 172 -15.38 -3.91 -3.70
C GLN A 172 -16.05 -3.81 -2.32
N THR A 173 -17.06 -2.95 -2.15
CA THR A 173 -17.80 -2.81 -0.88
C THR A 173 -18.62 -4.07 -0.53
N LEU A 174 -19.10 -4.82 -1.52
CA LEU A 174 -19.72 -6.13 -1.28
C LEU A 174 -18.65 -7.19 -0.93
N THR A 175 -17.53 -7.19 -1.64
CA THR A 175 -16.37 -8.08 -1.37
C THR A 175 -15.74 -7.78 -0.01
N PHE A 176 -15.82 -6.54 0.47
CA PHE A 176 -15.44 -6.17 1.84
C PHE A 176 -16.19 -6.95 2.91
N LYS A 177 -17.36 -7.49 2.57
CA LYS A 177 -18.17 -8.33 3.47
C LYS A 177 -17.92 -9.83 3.25
N ALA A 178 -16.96 -10.20 2.40
CA ALA A 178 -16.61 -11.59 2.13
C ALA A 178 -15.84 -12.22 3.30
N MET A 179 -16.11 -13.50 3.55
CA MET A 179 -15.39 -14.36 4.49
C MET A 179 -14.33 -15.19 3.76
N SER A 180 -14.63 -15.60 2.53
CA SER A 180 -13.75 -16.32 1.62
C SER A 180 -14.05 -15.92 0.17
N MET A 181 -13.08 -16.13 -0.70
CA MET A 181 -13.18 -15.83 -2.13
C MET A 181 -12.39 -16.84 -2.95
N ASP A 182 -13.07 -17.51 -3.88
CA ASP A 182 -12.47 -18.30 -4.95
C ASP A 182 -12.31 -17.45 -6.20
N LEU A 183 -11.11 -17.48 -6.79
CA LEU A 183 -10.81 -16.93 -8.10
C LEU A 183 -10.40 -18.06 -9.04
N VAL A 184 -11.12 -18.21 -10.14
CA VAL A 184 -10.77 -19.13 -11.23
C VAL A 184 -10.49 -18.29 -12.46
N ALA A 185 -9.29 -18.36 -13.00
CA ALA A 185 -8.93 -17.58 -14.17
C ALA A 185 -7.87 -18.29 -15.03
N ASN A 186 -7.88 -17.97 -16.32
CA ASN A 186 -6.77 -18.29 -17.21
C ASN A 186 -5.73 -17.16 -17.10
N MET A 187 -4.59 -17.46 -16.50
CA MET A 187 -3.55 -16.49 -16.20
C MET A 187 -2.22 -16.91 -16.83
N THR A 188 -1.51 -15.95 -17.41
CA THR A 188 -0.09 -16.08 -17.70
C THR A 188 0.71 -16.23 -16.39
N GLY A 189 1.94 -16.74 -16.46
CA GLY A 189 2.81 -16.86 -15.28
C GLY A 189 3.07 -15.52 -14.59
N GLY A 190 3.17 -14.42 -15.36
CA GLY A 190 3.34 -13.07 -14.84
C GLY A 190 2.11 -12.55 -14.08
N GLU A 191 0.91 -12.74 -14.63
CA GLU A 191 -0.35 -12.37 -13.97
C GLU A 191 -0.58 -13.16 -12.68
N ALA A 192 -0.34 -14.48 -12.73
CA ALA A 192 -0.42 -15.34 -11.55
C ALA A 192 0.56 -14.87 -10.46
N LYS A 193 1.82 -14.60 -10.84
CA LYS A 193 2.84 -14.06 -9.91
C LYS A 193 2.38 -12.74 -9.30
N SER A 194 1.85 -11.81 -10.10
CA SER A 194 1.37 -10.51 -9.62
C SER A 194 0.25 -10.65 -8.61
N ILE A 195 -0.77 -11.49 -8.89
CA ILE A 195 -1.91 -11.68 -7.99
C ILE A 195 -1.49 -12.35 -6.69
N LEU A 196 -0.71 -13.43 -6.78
CA LEU A 196 -0.24 -14.15 -5.59
C LEU A 196 0.65 -13.27 -4.71
N ARG A 197 1.49 -12.43 -5.33
CA ARG A 197 2.28 -11.42 -4.63
C ARG A 197 1.39 -10.44 -3.88
N THR A 198 0.36 -9.89 -4.52
CA THR A 198 -0.57 -8.97 -3.85
C THR A 198 -1.34 -9.64 -2.72
N VAL A 199 -1.82 -10.87 -2.90
CA VAL A 199 -2.50 -11.65 -1.85
C VAL A 199 -1.59 -11.80 -0.63
N LYS A 200 -0.31 -12.10 -0.87
CA LYS A 200 0.71 -12.24 0.17
C LYS A 200 1.02 -10.93 0.89
N MET A 201 1.24 -9.84 0.15
CA MET A 201 1.46 -8.50 0.71
C MET A 201 0.25 -8.01 1.54
N LEU A 202 -0.96 -8.42 1.17
CA LEU A 202 -2.17 -8.13 1.94
C LEU A 202 -2.30 -8.99 3.21
N GLY A 203 -1.39 -9.94 3.44
CA GLY A 203 -1.44 -10.88 4.55
C GLY A 203 -2.71 -11.74 4.53
N LEU A 204 -3.17 -12.12 3.34
CA LEU A 204 -4.31 -13.00 3.14
C LEU A 204 -3.87 -14.47 3.14
N MET A 205 -4.68 -15.34 3.70
CA MET A 205 -4.48 -16.78 3.57
C MET A 205 -4.95 -17.22 2.20
N TYR A 206 -4.15 -18.02 1.52
CA TYR A 206 -4.54 -18.53 0.22
C TYR A 206 -4.05 -19.95 -0.03
N MET A 207 -4.70 -20.58 -1.00
CA MET A 207 -4.34 -21.86 -1.60
C MET A 207 -4.43 -21.70 -3.11
N ALA A 208 -3.33 -21.95 -3.81
CA ALA A 208 -3.27 -21.85 -5.26
C ALA A 208 -3.03 -23.23 -5.88
N GLU A 209 -3.81 -23.55 -6.91
CA GLU A 209 -3.76 -24.79 -7.66
C GLU A 209 -3.78 -24.48 -9.15
N LYS A 210 -2.96 -25.19 -9.92
CA LYS A 210 -2.87 -25.06 -11.37
C LYS A 210 -3.15 -26.41 -12.00
N SER A 211 -4.24 -26.47 -12.77
CA SER A 211 -4.60 -27.62 -13.60
C SER A 211 -4.90 -27.12 -15.01
N ASP A 212 -4.32 -27.75 -16.03
CA ASP A 212 -4.66 -27.52 -17.44
C ASP A 212 -4.60 -26.04 -17.89
N GLY A 213 -3.63 -25.29 -17.35
CA GLY A 213 -3.45 -23.87 -17.63
C GLY A 213 -4.38 -22.92 -16.85
N VAL A 214 -5.37 -23.44 -16.13
CA VAL A 214 -6.28 -22.67 -15.28
C VAL A 214 -5.72 -22.58 -13.87
N LEU A 215 -5.59 -21.36 -13.35
CA LEU A 215 -5.25 -21.13 -11.95
C LEU A 215 -6.55 -21.03 -11.14
N ARG A 216 -6.62 -21.82 -10.07
CA ARG A 216 -7.63 -21.71 -9.02
C ARG A 216 -6.96 -21.20 -7.77
N LEU A 217 -7.45 -20.08 -7.28
CA LEU A 217 -6.95 -19.42 -6.09
C LEU A 217 -8.09 -19.32 -5.09
N HIS A 218 -8.01 -20.09 -4.02
CA HIS A 218 -8.89 -19.96 -2.87
C HIS A 218 -8.24 -19.00 -1.87
N ILE A 219 -8.99 -18.00 -1.43
CA ILE A 219 -8.54 -16.99 -0.47
C ILE A 219 -9.44 -17.07 0.75
N ASP A 220 -8.82 -17.35 1.89
CA ASP A 220 -9.48 -17.42 3.18
C ASP A 220 -9.30 -16.08 3.93
N GLY A 221 -10.38 -15.58 4.52
CA GLY A 221 -10.29 -14.68 5.65
C GLY A 221 -10.04 -15.50 6.93
N PRO A 222 -9.01 -15.20 7.75
CA PRO A 222 -8.69 -15.95 8.98
C PRO A 222 -9.73 -15.88 10.10
N ALA A 223 -10.95 -15.44 9.83
CA ALA A 223 -12.05 -15.37 10.76
C ALA A 223 -13.34 -16.00 10.20
N SER A 224 -13.25 -17.18 9.58
CA SER A 224 -14.42 -18.07 9.46
C SER A 224 -14.98 -18.47 10.84
N LEU A 225 -14.27 -18.21 11.95
CA LEU A 225 -14.78 -18.51 13.30
C LEU A 225 -14.81 -17.39 14.36
N LEU A 226 -13.89 -16.43 14.54
CA LEU A 226 -14.04 -15.44 15.62
C LEU A 226 -13.40 -14.05 15.36
N VAL A 227 -14.23 -13.00 15.47
CA VAL A 227 -13.92 -11.61 15.92
C VAL A 227 -13.28 -10.59 14.94
N SER A 228 -12.72 -10.92 13.75
CA SER A 228 -12.11 -9.88 12.88
C SER A 228 -12.40 -9.91 11.36
N THR A 229 -13.56 -10.42 10.93
CA THR A 229 -13.94 -10.52 9.51
C THR A 229 -13.85 -9.21 8.71
N ARG A 230 -14.08 -8.04 9.34
CA ARG A 230 -14.00 -6.73 8.66
C ARG A 230 -12.60 -6.38 8.14
N ARG A 231 -11.52 -6.73 8.85
CA ARG A 231 -10.14 -6.35 8.45
C ARG A 231 -9.63 -7.13 7.24
N TYR A 232 -10.16 -8.33 7.02
CA TYR A 232 -9.74 -9.21 5.93
C TYR A 232 -10.58 -9.03 4.67
N GLY A 233 -11.88 -8.75 4.82
CA GLY A 233 -12.70 -8.37 3.69
C GLY A 233 -12.19 -7.13 2.96
N THR A 234 -11.70 -6.10 3.67
CA THR A 234 -11.09 -4.91 3.02
C THR A 234 -9.89 -5.29 2.17
N ARG A 235 -9.06 -6.21 2.67
CA ARG A 235 -7.91 -6.75 1.97
C ARG A 235 -8.33 -7.54 0.73
N MET A 236 -9.32 -8.43 0.84
CA MET A 236 -9.85 -9.16 -0.34
C MET A 236 -10.41 -8.22 -1.41
N ALA A 237 -11.13 -7.17 -1.02
CA ALA A 237 -11.68 -6.19 -1.95
C ALA A 237 -10.62 -5.45 -2.79
N ARG A 238 -9.39 -5.34 -2.28
CA ARG A 238 -8.25 -4.76 -3.02
C ARG A 238 -7.73 -5.64 -4.15
N LEU A 239 -8.12 -6.91 -4.20
CA LEU A 239 -7.78 -7.82 -5.30
C LEU A 239 -8.69 -7.62 -6.52
N ILE A 240 -9.88 -7.03 -6.35
CA ILE A 240 -10.85 -6.87 -7.45
C ILE A 240 -10.26 -6.09 -8.64
N PRO A 241 -9.57 -4.94 -8.47
CA PRO A 241 -8.91 -4.25 -9.57
C PRO A 241 -7.92 -5.11 -10.37
N LEU A 242 -7.18 -5.98 -9.69
CA LEU A 242 -6.25 -6.92 -10.35
C LEU A 242 -6.99 -7.99 -11.15
N VAL A 243 -8.07 -8.53 -10.60
CA VAL A 243 -8.88 -9.55 -11.28
C VAL A 243 -9.52 -9.00 -12.54
N LEU A 244 -10.01 -7.75 -12.51
CA LEU A 244 -10.65 -7.11 -13.66
C LEU A 244 -9.69 -6.89 -14.85
N ARG A 245 -8.38 -6.92 -14.62
CA ARG A 245 -7.38 -6.83 -15.70
C ARG A 245 -7.15 -8.17 -16.42
N LEU A 246 -7.65 -9.28 -15.87
CA LEU A 246 -7.54 -10.60 -16.48
C LEU A 246 -8.52 -10.74 -17.64
N ARG A 247 -8.13 -11.53 -18.65
CA ARG A 247 -8.99 -11.76 -19.84
C ARG A 247 -10.20 -12.65 -19.56
N SER A 248 -10.05 -13.65 -18.71
CA SER A 248 -11.11 -14.56 -18.30
C SER A 248 -10.97 -14.83 -16.81
N TRP A 249 -12.04 -14.59 -16.06
CA TRP A 249 -12.02 -14.68 -14.62
C TRP A 249 -13.42 -14.98 -14.10
N ARG A 250 -13.49 -15.75 -13.03
CA ARG A 250 -14.69 -15.95 -12.24
C ARG A 250 -14.32 -15.83 -10.77
N ILE A 251 -15.01 -14.95 -10.07
CA ILE A 251 -14.94 -14.81 -8.62
C ILE A 251 -16.20 -15.41 -8.01
N ARG A 252 -16.02 -16.24 -6.99
CA ARG A 252 -17.09 -16.72 -6.11
C ARG A 252 -16.73 -16.35 -4.67
N ALA A 253 -17.52 -15.53 -4.02
CA ALA A 253 -17.25 -15.07 -2.65
C ALA A 253 -18.40 -15.39 -1.71
N GLU A 254 -18.08 -15.90 -0.52
CA GLU A 254 -19.06 -16.09 0.55
C GLU A 254 -19.16 -14.81 1.38
N VAL A 255 -20.31 -14.15 1.30
CA VAL A 255 -20.52 -12.81 1.86
C VAL A 255 -21.42 -12.87 3.08
N LEU A 256 -21.00 -12.24 4.18
CA LEU A 256 -21.83 -12.04 5.37
C LEU A 256 -22.56 -10.69 5.26
N TYR A 257 -23.85 -10.75 4.91
CA TYR A 257 -24.69 -9.57 4.76
C TYR A 257 -25.95 -9.68 5.62
N MET A 258 -26.27 -8.64 6.40
CA MET A 258 -27.42 -8.65 7.33
C MET A 258 -27.45 -9.89 8.23
N LYS A 259 -26.28 -10.27 8.79
CA LYS A 259 -26.07 -11.46 9.65
C LYS A 259 -26.42 -12.81 8.97
N ARG A 260 -26.56 -12.85 7.65
CA ARG A 260 -26.79 -14.07 6.86
C ARG A 260 -25.69 -14.27 5.82
N ARG A 261 -25.42 -15.52 5.50
CA ARG A 261 -24.44 -15.90 4.47
C ARG A 261 -25.12 -15.91 3.11
N PHE A 262 -24.47 -15.29 2.13
CA PHE A 262 -24.88 -15.27 0.74
C PHE A 262 -23.68 -15.61 -0.15
N LEU A 263 -23.97 -16.02 -1.38
CA LEU A 263 -22.97 -16.23 -2.40
C LEU A 263 -22.98 -15.09 -3.42
N MET A 264 -21.86 -14.42 -3.57
CA MET A 264 -21.60 -13.52 -4.70
C MET A 264 -20.84 -14.29 -5.78
N GLU A 265 -21.31 -14.20 -7.02
CA GLU A 265 -20.64 -14.82 -8.17
C GLU A 265 -20.57 -13.81 -9.31
N LEU A 266 -19.35 -13.48 -9.74
CA LEU A 266 -19.08 -12.55 -10.83
C LEU A 266 -18.11 -13.22 -11.81
N ASP A 267 -18.24 -12.89 -13.09
CA ASP A 267 -17.34 -13.37 -14.14
C ASP A 267 -17.06 -12.27 -15.17
N GLU A 268 -16.27 -12.58 -16.20
CA GLU A 268 -15.79 -11.61 -17.17
C GLU A 268 -16.91 -10.83 -17.90
N ARG A 269 -18.16 -11.32 -17.91
CA ARG A 269 -19.31 -10.64 -18.54
C ARG A 269 -19.65 -9.31 -17.86
N PHE A 270 -19.27 -9.16 -16.59
CA PHE A 270 -19.46 -7.92 -15.84
C PHE A 270 -18.37 -6.88 -16.10
N SER A 271 -17.25 -7.25 -16.74
CA SER A 271 -16.10 -6.34 -16.96
C SER A 271 -16.48 -5.09 -17.75
N LYS A 272 -17.45 -5.19 -18.69
CA LYS A 272 -17.93 -4.04 -19.47
C LYS A 272 -18.63 -2.94 -18.65
N LEU A 273 -19.13 -3.29 -17.46
CA LEU A 273 -19.80 -2.38 -16.54
C LEU A 273 -18.83 -1.70 -15.57
N MET A 274 -17.55 -2.06 -15.61
CA MET A 274 -16.50 -1.59 -14.70
C MET A 274 -15.36 -0.95 -15.49
N PRO A 275 -14.41 -0.26 -14.83
CA PRO A 275 -13.24 0.27 -15.51
C PRO A 275 -12.39 -0.86 -16.08
N SER A 276 -11.87 -0.70 -17.29
CA SER A 276 -11.04 -1.71 -17.96
C SER A 276 -9.63 -1.82 -17.37
N LYS A 277 -9.10 -0.70 -16.87
CA LYS A 277 -7.79 -0.61 -16.22
C LYS A 277 -7.93 0.15 -14.91
N PRO A 278 -8.58 -0.44 -13.89
CA PRO A 278 -8.71 0.22 -12.61
C PRO A 278 -7.32 0.45 -12.01
N PRO A 279 -7.10 1.59 -11.32
CA PRO A 279 -5.84 1.84 -10.63
C PRO A 279 -5.62 0.76 -9.58
N ILE A 280 -4.36 0.34 -9.42
CA ILE A 280 -3.94 -0.60 -8.37
C ILE A 280 -3.14 0.22 -7.37
N GLU A 281 -3.47 0.11 -6.09
CA GLU A 281 -2.67 0.72 -5.02
C GLU A 281 -1.31 0.00 -4.97
N GLU A 282 -0.20 0.71 -5.21
CA GLU A 282 1.16 0.13 -5.16
C GLU A 282 1.73 0.08 -3.74
N THR A 283 1.11 0.79 -2.79
CA THR A 283 1.55 0.88 -1.40
C THR A 283 0.90 -0.21 -0.56
N PHE A 284 1.39 -1.43 -0.65
CA PHE A 284 1.11 -2.46 0.36
C PHE A 284 2.30 -2.64 1.28
N ASP A 285 1.98 -2.73 2.57
CA ASP A 285 2.82 -2.58 3.77
C ASP A 285 4.09 -3.43 3.70
N SER A 286 5.09 -2.91 2.99
CA SER A 286 6.36 -3.57 2.71
C SER A 286 7.28 -3.56 3.91
N MET A 287 6.88 -2.90 5.01
CA MET A 287 7.76 -2.58 6.14
C MET A 287 8.18 -3.80 6.95
N VAL A 288 7.35 -4.85 7.08
CA VAL A 288 7.68 -5.99 7.96
C VAL A 288 8.73 -6.89 7.32
N GLU A 289 8.53 -7.31 6.06
CA GLU A 289 9.50 -8.12 5.33
C GLU A 289 10.75 -7.32 4.95
N GLU A 290 10.62 -6.02 4.71
CA GLU A 290 11.76 -5.11 4.49
C GLU A 290 12.59 -4.93 5.76
N ASP A 291 11.97 -4.68 6.92
CA ASP A 291 12.67 -4.63 8.21
C ASP A 291 13.40 -5.95 8.50
N PHE A 292 12.76 -7.11 8.21
CA PHE A 292 13.41 -8.41 8.34
C PHE A 292 14.62 -8.54 7.39
N MET A 293 14.47 -8.15 6.12
CA MET A 293 15.53 -8.21 5.13
C MET A 293 16.73 -7.34 5.52
N LEU A 294 16.49 -6.11 5.96
CA LEU A 294 17.51 -5.16 6.41
C LEU A 294 18.27 -5.72 7.63
N ARG A 295 17.55 -6.25 8.61
CA ARG A 295 18.17 -6.90 9.79
C ARG A 295 18.97 -8.14 9.41
N PHE A 296 18.48 -8.94 8.47
CA PHE A 296 19.18 -10.12 7.97
C PHE A 296 20.49 -9.74 7.27
N GLN A 297 20.47 -8.72 6.42
CA GLN A 297 21.67 -8.22 5.74
C GLN A 297 22.69 -7.65 6.74
N ALA A 298 22.23 -6.96 7.80
CA ALA A 298 23.10 -6.42 8.85
C ALA A 298 23.87 -7.50 9.64
N LEU A 299 23.43 -8.77 9.63
CA LEU A 299 24.16 -9.88 10.26
C LEU A 299 25.45 -10.26 9.52
N GLY A 300 25.65 -9.82 8.27
CA GLY A 300 26.91 -10.03 7.55
C GLY A 300 27.28 -11.49 7.26
N LEU A 301 26.30 -12.40 7.17
CA LEU A 301 26.54 -13.85 7.02
C LEU A 301 26.99 -14.28 5.59
N GLY A 302 27.11 -13.33 4.66
CA GLY A 302 27.42 -13.58 3.25
C GLY A 302 26.30 -14.26 2.46
N TRP A 303 25.09 -14.34 3.02
CA TRP A 303 23.90 -14.82 2.32
C TRP A 303 23.17 -13.65 1.66
N ARG A 304 22.85 -13.79 0.37
CA ARG A 304 21.97 -12.87 -0.36
C ARG A 304 20.52 -13.31 -0.15
N ILE A 305 19.70 -12.41 0.37
CA ILE A 305 18.26 -12.63 0.59
C ILE A 305 17.46 -11.96 -0.54
N VAL A 306 16.44 -12.64 -1.03
CA VAL A 306 15.49 -12.16 -2.06
C VAL A 306 14.08 -12.39 -1.54
N ARG A 307 13.24 -11.36 -1.57
CA ARG A 307 11.82 -11.45 -1.21
C ARG A 307 11.00 -12.07 -2.34
N GLU A 308 9.96 -12.80 -1.98
CA GLU A 308 8.91 -13.29 -2.90
C GLU A 308 9.50 -13.87 -4.20
N PRO A 309 10.34 -14.92 -4.09
CA PRO A 309 11.01 -15.53 -5.22
C PRO A 309 10.01 -16.18 -6.19
N GLU A 310 10.53 -16.83 -7.23
CA GLU A 310 9.68 -17.51 -8.22
C GLU A 310 8.76 -18.55 -7.57
N PRO A 311 7.50 -18.67 -8.03
CA PRO A 311 6.57 -19.66 -7.50
C PRO A 311 7.08 -21.09 -7.67
N LEU A 312 6.95 -21.88 -6.62
CA LEU A 312 7.25 -23.30 -6.59
C LEU A 312 6.03 -24.12 -6.98
N MET A 313 6.25 -25.13 -7.82
CA MET A 313 5.24 -26.13 -8.19
C MET A 313 5.36 -27.36 -7.29
N ALA A 314 4.29 -27.71 -6.58
CA ALA A 314 4.20 -28.91 -5.74
C ALA A 314 3.00 -29.76 -6.17
N ARG A 315 3.22 -30.76 -7.03
CA ARG A 315 2.19 -31.70 -7.55
C ARG A 315 0.86 -31.03 -7.96
N GLY A 316 0.93 -29.90 -8.68
CA GLY A 316 -0.23 -29.14 -9.15
C GLY A 316 -0.68 -28.00 -8.22
N SER A 317 -0.11 -27.87 -7.01
CA SER A 317 -0.23 -26.66 -6.20
C SER A 317 0.86 -25.64 -6.54
N ILE A 318 0.53 -24.35 -6.51
CA ILE A 318 1.49 -23.25 -6.60
C ILE A 318 1.72 -22.68 -5.20
N PHE A 319 2.97 -22.43 -4.86
CA PHE A 319 3.36 -21.85 -3.59
C PHE A 319 4.45 -20.80 -3.78
N ILE A 320 4.31 -19.63 -3.16
CA ILE A 320 5.36 -18.58 -3.18
C ILE A 320 5.97 -18.47 -1.78
N PRO A 321 7.24 -18.88 -1.59
CA PRO A 321 7.96 -18.68 -0.33
C PRO A 321 8.11 -17.20 0.06
N ASP A 322 8.29 -16.89 1.35
CA ASP A 322 8.53 -15.51 1.81
C ASP A 322 9.86 -14.97 1.29
N PHE A 323 10.90 -15.79 1.39
CA PHE A 323 12.24 -15.43 0.93
C PHE A 323 12.94 -16.59 0.23
N ALA A 324 13.92 -16.25 -0.60
CA ALA A 324 14.98 -17.15 -1.04
C ALA A 324 16.33 -16.62 -0.56
N LEU A 325 17.12 -17.51 0.02
CA LEU A 325 18.46 -17.24 0.53
C LEU A 325 19.47 -17.93 -0.38
N TYR A 326 20.51 -17.19 -0.77
CA TYR A 326 21.56 -17.64 -1.69
C TYR A 326 22.94 -17.46 -1.07
N LYS A 327 23.81 -18.46 -1.17
CA LYS A 327 25.24 -18.34 -0.84
C LYS A 327 26.05 -19.23 -1.77
N GLY A 328 26.77 -18.61 -2.72
CA GLY A 328 27.34 -19.33 -3.86
C GLY A 328 26.23 -20.05 -4.65
N ASP A 329 26.43 -21.34 -4.91
CA ASP A 329 25.46 -22.21 -5.60
C ASP A 329 24.36 -22.75 -4.68
N VAL A 330 24.46 -22.53 -3.36
CA VAL A 330 23.45 -23.00 -2.40
C VAL A 330 22.26 -22.05 -2.40
N LYS A 331 21.07 -22.61 -2.67
CA LYS A 331 19.78 -21.94 -2.63
C LYS A 331 18.87 -22.64 -1.63
N VAL A 332 18.28 -21.87 -0.72
CA VAL A 332 17.28 -22.38 0.23
C VAL A 332 16.13 -21.38 0.37
N TYR A 333 14.90 -21.89 0.38
CA TYR A 333 13.71 -21.08 0.58
C TYR A 333 13.41 -20.90 2.06
N LEU A 334 12.79 -19.79 2.43
CA LEU A 334 12.31 -19.52 3.79
C LEU A 334 10.83 -19.17 3.74
N GLU A 335 10.05 -19.85 4.57
CA GLU A 335 8.64 -19.56 4.79
C GLU A 335 8.38 -19.31 6.28
N ILE A 336 7.70 -18.21 6.58
CA ILE A 336 7.31 -17.79 7.93
C ILE A 336 5.83 -18.10 8.13
N VAL A 337 5.56 -19.08 8.99
CA VAL A 337 4.22 -19.51 9.39
C VAL A 337 3.81 -18.74 10.66
N GLY A 338 3.10 -17.63 10.47
CA GLY A 338 2.53 -16.78 11.53
C GLY A 338 1.20 -17.28 12.13
N PHE A 339 0.46 -16.39 12.81
CA PHE A 339 -0.82 -16.69 13.47
C PHE A 339 -1.92 -17.05 12.47
N TRP A 340 -2.20 -18.34 12.32
CA TRP A 340 -3.20 -18.89 11.40
C TRP A 340 -4.08 -19.93 12.10
N THR A 341 -5.20 -20.32 11.48
CA THR A 341 -6.07 -21.36 12.06
C THR A 341 -5.43 -22.75 11.96
N PRO A 342 -5.66 -23.65 12.93
CA PRO A 342 -5.16 -25.03 12.90
C PRO A 342 -5.39 -25.74 11.56
N GLU A 343 -6.60 -25.57 11.00
CA GLU A 343 -7.00 -26.22 9.75
C GLU A 343 -6.25 -25.66 8.54
N TYR A 344 -6.00 -24.35 8.50
CA TYR A 344 -5.23 -23.74 7.41
C TYR A 344 -3.78 -24.22 7.44
N ILE A 345 -3.19 -24.28 8.63
CA ILE A 345 -1.80 -24.71 8.78
C ILE A 345 -1.66 -26.16 8.38
N GLU A 346 -2.56 -27.05 8.82
CA GLU A 346 -2.50 -28.47 8.45
C GLU A 346 -2.57 -28.63 6.93
N ARG A 347 -3.52 -27.95 6.26
CA ARG A 347 -3.59 -27.96 4.78
C ARG A 347 -2.31 -27.42 4.13
N LYS A 348 -1.72 -26.35 4.69
CA LYS A 348 -0.46 -25.77 4.21
C LYS A 348 0.71 -26.74 4.41
N MET A 349 0.83 -27.38 5.57
CA MET A 349 1.87 -28.36 5.89
C MET A 349 1.81 -29.54 4.92
N GLN A 350 0.62 -30.09 4.63
CA GLN A 350 0.45 -31.17 3.65
C GLN A 350 0.96 -30.79 2.25
N LYS A 351 0.87 -29.51 1.87
CA LYS A 351 1.44 -29.00 0.61
C LYS A 351 2.94 -28.79 0.69
N LEU A 352 3.45 -28.23 1.79
CA LEU A 352 4.89 -28.02 1.99
C LEU A 352 5.66 -29.35 2.02
N LEU A 353 5.07 -30.43 2.55
CA LEU A 353 5.63 -31.78 2.50
C LEU A 353 5.93 -32.30 1.08
N GLN A 354 5.26 -31.73 0.07
CA GLN A 354 5.40 -32.13 -1.34
C GLN A 354 6.40 -31.26 -2.11
N VAL A 355 6.92 -30.20 -1.49
CA VAL A 355 7.97 -29.35 -2.08
C VAL A 355 9.28 -30.12 -2.05
N LYS A 356 9.95 -30.22 -3.20
CA LYS A 356 11.23 -30.93 -3.34
C LYS A 356 12.45 -30.04 -3.08
N GLU A 357 12.25 -28.73 -3.16
CA GLU A 357 13.30 -27.73 -2.97
C GLU A 357 13.72 -27.62 -1.49
N PRO A 358 15.01 -27.32 -1.19
CA PRO A 358 15.45 -27.05 0.17
C PRO A 358 14.70 -25.88 0.79
N MET A 359 14.12 -26.08 1.97
CA MET A 359 13.29 -25.07 2.64
C MET A 359 13.53 -25.02 4.15
N ILE A 360 13.46 -23.80 4.68
CA ILE A 360 13.42 -23.48 6.09
C ILE A 360 11.99 -23.03 6.41
N ILE A 361 11.40 -23.65 7.42
CA ILE A 361 10.04 -23.33 7.86
C ILE A 361 10.13 -22.74 9.26
N ALA A 362 9.85 -21.44 9.37
CA ALA A 362 9.81 -20.73 10.64
C ALA A 362 8.38 -20.75 11.20
N VAL A 363 8.16 -21.36 12.36
CA VAL A 363 6.83 -21.53 12.97
C VAL A 363 6.78 -20.80 14.31
N ASN A 364 5.71 -20.03 14.54
CA ASN A 364 5.50 -19.41 15.85
C ASN A 364 5.16 -20.47 16.92
N LYS A 365 5.76 -20.38 18.11
CA LYS A 365 5.57 -21.28 19.26
C LYS A 365 4.12 -21.44 19.69
N HIS A 366 3.31 -20.39 19.53
CA HIS A 366 1.90 -20.39 19.94
C HIS A 366 0.97 -21.10 18.94
N MET A 367 1.53 -21.71 17.90
CA MET A 367 0.76 -22.39 16.86
C MET A 367 0.37 -23.80 17.28
N ALA A 368 -0.88 -24.17 17.02
CA ALA A 368 -1.39 -25.52 17.20
C ALA A 368 -0.96 -26.45 16.06
N CYS A 369 0.35 -26.57 15.81
CA CYS A 369 0.89 -27.65 14.97
C CYS A 369 1.14 -28.87 15.84
N SER A 370 0.73 -30.05 15.40
CA SER A 370 1.19 -31.29 16.05
C SER A 370 2.71 -31.41 15.87
N LYS A 371 3.41 -31.88 16.90
CA LYS A 371 4.86 -32.17 16.80
C LYS A 371 5.16 -33.13 15.65
N GLU A 372 4.27 -34.10 15.44
CA GLU A 372 4.34 -35.08 14.35
C GLU A 372 4.30 -34.44 12.95
N SER A 373 3.47 -33.42 12.71
CA SER A 373 3.44 -32.71 11.43
C SER A 373 4.74 -31.92 11.19
N LEU A 374 5.36 -31.37 12.24
CA LEU A 374 6.64 -30.65 12.14
C LEU A 374 7.82 -31.59 11.85
N GLU A 375 7.85 -32.77 12.45
CA GLU A 375 8.89 -33.78 12.25
C GLU A 375 8.90 -34.38 10.83
N ARG A 376 7.74 -34.38 10.16
CA ARG A 376 7.59 -34.91 8.80
C ARG A 376 8.11 -33.97 7.72
N LEU A 377 8.32 -32.68 8.03
CA LEU A 377 8.74 -31.68 7.06
C LEU A 377 10.17 -31.96 6.56
N ARG A 378 10.34 -32.06 5.24
CA ARG A 378 11.65 -32.13 4.60
C ARG A 378 12.25 -30.72 4.59
N GLY A 379 12.90 -30.33 5.69
CA GLY A 379 13.47 -28.99 5.82
C GLY A 379 13.91 -28.70 7.25
N ALA A 380 14.62 -27.58 7.42
CA ALA A 380 14.97 -27.13 8.76
C ALA A 380 13.81 -26.34 9.36
N VAL A 381 13.30 -26.80 10.51
CA VAL A 381 12.23 -26.12 11.24
C VAL A 381 12.85 -25.19 12.27
N VAL A 382 12.45 -23.91 12.27
CA VAL A 382 12.84 -22.91 13.25
C VAL A 382 11.60 -22.50 14.04
N VAL A 383 11.64 -22.64 15.36
CA VAL A 383 10.52 -22.23 16.22
C VAL A 383 10.86 -20.88 16.85
N PHE A 384 9.97 -19.90 16.75
CA PHE A 384 10.17 -18.56 17.32
C PHE A 384 8.97 -18.10 18.16
N ASP A 385 9.17 -17.13 19.05
CA ASP A 385 8.10 -16.54 19.87
C ASP A 385 7.88 -15.07 19.48
N GLY A 386 6.64 -14.67 19.26
CA GLY A 386 6.29 -13.33 18.77
C GLY A 386 6.68 -13.07 17.30
N LYS A 387 7.86 -12.46 17.08
CA LYS A 387 8.40 -12.11 15.75
C LYS A 387 9.69 -12.87 15.47
N LEU A 388 9.83 -13.43 14.26
CA LEU A 388 11.05 -14.11 13.83
C LEU A 388 12.21 -13.12 13.80
N ARG A 389 13.30 -13.41 14.52
CA ARG A 389 14.53 -12.62 14.46
C ARG A 389 15.46 -13.22 13.41
N ALA A 390 16.18 -12.37 12.69
CA ALA A 390 17.17 -12.85 11.72
C ALA A 390 18.24 -13.75 12.37
N SER A 391 18.56 -13.50 13.66
CA SER A 391 19.47 -14.32 14.47
C SER A 391 19.00 -15.77 14.63
N ASP A 392 17.70 -16.02 14.60
CA ASP A 392 17.13 -17.36 14.82
C ASP A 392 17.44 -18.30 13.65
N LEU A 393 17.76 -17.75 12.48
CA LEU A 393 18.15 -18.50 11.29
C LEU A 393 19.63 -18.90 11.28
N VAL A 394 20.49 -18.24 12.07
CA VAL A 394 21.95 -18.44 12.04
C VAL A 394 22.33 -19.91 12.28
N PRO A 395 21.78 -20.64 13.27
CA PRO A 395 22.16 -22.03 13.53
C PRO A 395 21.83 -22.96 12.36
N VAL A 396 20.70 -22.70 11.69
CA VAL A 396 20.25 -23.47 10.54
C VAL A 396 21.10 -23.17 9.32
N LEU A 397 21.33 -21.89 9.04
CA LEU A 397 22.11 -21.46 7.88
C LEU A 397 23.55 -21.97 7.96
N ARG A 398 24.19 -21.95 9.13
CA ARG A 398 25.53 -22.52 9.34
C ARG A 398 25.63 -24.00 8.98
N ARG A 399 24.57 -24.79 9.21
CA ARG A 399 24.54 -26.22 8.83
C ARG A 399 24.39 -26.43 7.33
N LEU A 400 23.81 -25.45 6.64
CA LEU A 400 23.59 -25.45 5.20
C LEU A 400 24.73 -24.79 4.42
N GLU A 401 25.71 -24.20 5.11
CA GLU A 401 26.88 -23.66 4.45
C GLU A 401 27.65 -24.79 3.75
N PRO A 402 28.05 -24.60 2.49
CA PRO A 402 28.90 -25.57 1.83
C PRO A 402 30.18 -25.70 2.66
N VAL A 403 30.53 -26.94 3.03
CA VAL A 403 31.79 -27.23 3.72
C VAL A 403 32.90 -26.61 2.86
N ARG A 404 33.65 -25.66 3.44
CA ARG A 404 34.92 -25.23 2.84
C ARG A 404 35.80 -26.47 2.77
N VAL A 405 35.88 -27.11 1.62
CA VAL A 405 36.99 -28.00 1.32
C VAL A 405 38.18 -27.06 1.28
N GLU A 406 39.00 -27.07 2.33
CA GLU A 406 40.32 -26.46 2.28
C GLU A 406 41.05 -27.10 1.10
N ALA A 407 41.14 -26.36 0.00
CA ALA A 407 41.94 -26.76 -1.13
C ALA A 407 43.37 -26.91 -0.61
N LYS A 408 43.84 -28.16 -0.49
CA LYS A 408 45.26 -28.46 -0.32
C LYS A 408 46.05 -27.62 -1.30
N GLN A 409 46.99 -26.86 -0.77
CA GLN A 409 47.93 -26.05 -1.54
C GLN A 409 48.47 -26.86 -2.73
N PRO A 410 48.31 -26.39 -3.98
CA PRO A 410 49.02 -26.98 -5.08
C PRO A 410 50.48 -26.54 -4.98
N THR A 411 51.37 -27.51 -4.75
CA THR A 411 52.82 -27.35 -4.94
C THR A 411 53.08 -27.03 -6.41
N THR A 412 53.66 -25.87 -6.65
CA THR A 412 54.17 -25.45 -7.96
C THR A 412 55.38 -26.30 -8.36
N PRO A 413 55.63 -26.44 -9.67
CA PRO A 413 56.87 -25.84 -10.17
C PRO A 413 56.68 -25.04 -11.47
N SER A 414 57.29 -23.84 -11.45
CA SER A 414 58.07 -23.14 -12.52
C SER A 414 57.76 -23.47 -14.00
N SER A 415 57.56 -22.54 -14.94
CA SER A 415 58.32 -21.33 -15.29
C SER A 415 57.50 -20.50 -16.32
N PRO A 416 57.93 -19.28 -16.73
CA PRO A 416 57.05 -18.16 -17.03
C PRO A 416 56.86 -17.86 -18.52
N GLU A 417 55.67 -17.40 -18.90
CA GLU A 417 55.50 -16.54 -20.08
C GLU A 417 54.59 -15.35 -19.75
N ARG A 418 55.07 -14.18 -20.16
CA ARG A 418 54.63 -12.83 -19.77
C ARG A 418 53.21 -12.54 -20.25
N LEU A 419 52.40 -11.96 -19.37
CA LEU A 419 51.34 -11.04 -19.76
C LEU A 419 51.57 -9.72 -19.05
N VAL A 420 51.47 -8.67 -19.85
CA VAL A 420 51.82 -7.27 -19.62
C VAL A 420 51.09 -6.72 -18.39
N GLU A 421 51.86 -6.13 -17.47
CA GLU A 421 51.34 -5.33 -16.36
C GLU A 421 50.67 -4.05 -16.89
N THR A 422 49.40 -3.86 -16.56
CA THR A 422 48.80 -2.53 -16.37
C THR A 422 48.47 -2.39 -14.89
N PRO A 423 48.94 -1.34 -14.20
CA PRO A 423 48.90 -1.29 -12.74
C PRO A 423 47.47 -1.06 -12.24
N LEU A 424 47.05 -1.90 -11.28
CA LEU A 424 45.94 -1.57 -10.39
C LEU A 424 46.40 -0.41 -9.50
N VAL A 425 45.82 0.76 -9.70
CA VAL A 425 45.94 1.88 -8.76
C VAL A 425 45.24 1.45 -7.48
N GLU A 426 46.02 1.14 -6.43
CA GLU A 426 45.52 1.01 -5.07
C GLU A 426 44.84 2.33 -4.68
N VAL A 427 43.54 2.25 -4.38
CA VAL A 427 42.77 3.37 -3.82
C VAL A 427 43.37 3.67 -2.45
N SER A 428 44.11 4.78 -2.33
CA SER A 428 44.53 5.34 -1.04
C SER A 428 43.29 5.80 -0.27
N LEU A 429 42.73 4.91 0.55
CA LEU A 429 41.58 5.19 1.42
C LEU A 429 41.83 6.38 2.35
N ASP A 430 43.10 6.67 2.65
CA ASP A 430 43.52 7.79 3.49
C ASP A 430 43.30 9.15 2.81
N GLU A 431 43.52 9.26 1.49
CA GLU A 431 43.25 10.50 0.74
C GLU A 431 41.74 10.78 0.59
N VAL A 432 40.95 9.74 0.40
CA VAL A 432 39.48 9.84 0.33
C VAL A 432 38.90 10.29 1.66
N SER A 433 39.38 9.72 2.78
CA SER A 433 38.92 10.10 4.12
C SER A 433 39.33 11.53 4.50
N SER A 434 40.55 11.94 4.13
CA SER A 434 41.03 13.32 4.34
C SER A 434 40.20 14.34 3.56
N TYR A 435 39.92 14.08 2.27
CA TYR A 435 39.07 14.95 1.45
C TYR A 435 37.65 15.08 2.04
N LEU A 436 36.98 13.96 2.32
CA LEU A 436 35.63 13.97 2.88
C LEU A 436 35.58 14.64 4.26
N SER A 437 36.65 14.56 5.05
CA SER A 437 36.74 15.24 6.36
C SER A 437 36.88 16.77 6.23
N SER A 438 37.40 17.27 5.11
CA SER A 438 37.54 18.72 4.85
C SER A 438 36.25 19.42 4.40
N ILE A 439 35.24 18.65 3.96
CA ILE A 439 34.00 19.22 3.40
C ILE A 439 33.12 19.82 4.51
N GLY A 440 32.77 21.10 4.34
CA GLY A 440 31.72 21.80 5.10
C GLY A 440 30.38 21.78 4.35
N GLU A 441 30.33 22.40 3.17
CA GLU A 441 29.21 22.37 2.22
C GLU A 441 29.77 22.52 0.79
N GLU A 442 29.58 21.52 -0.08
CA GLU A 442 30.04 21.55 -1.48
C GLU A 442 28.99 20.94 -2.44
N PRO A 443 28.96 21.30 -3.73
CA PRO A 443 28.08 20.68 -4.72
C PRO A 443 28.32 19.17 -4.85
N LEU A 444 27.25 18.37 -4.92
CA LEU A 444 27.33 16.91 -4.99
C LEU A 444 28.14 16.43 -6.20
N GLU A 445 27.95 17.06 -7.35
CA GLU A 445 28.65 16.70 -8.58
C GLU A 445 30.16 16.88 -8.46
N LYS A 446 30.59 17.95 -7.79
CA LYS A 446 32.01 18.20 -7.49
C LYS A 446 32.56 17.10 -6.58
N VAL A 447 31.86 16.77 -5.49
CA VAL A 447 32.27 15.72 -4.56
C VAL A 447 32.35 14.35 -5.23
N LEU A 448 31.39 13.99 -6.08
CA LEU A 448 31.42 12.74 -6.84
C LEU A 448 32.58 12.71 -7.85
N SER A 449 32.89 13.83 -8.50
CA SER A 449 34.02 13.91 -9.44
C SER A 449 35.38 13.74 -8.74
N GLU A 450 35.57 14.35 -7.57
CA GLU A 450 36.79 14.23 -6.75
C GLU A 450 36.94 12.81 -6.18
N LEU A 451 35.83 12.16 -5.81
CA LEU A 451 35.84 10.76 -5.38
C LEU A 451 36.19 9.80 -6.53
N ARG A 452 35.70 10.06 -7.74
CA ARG A 452 36.09 9.29 -8.94
C ARG A 452 37.56 9.48 -9.29
N ALA A 453 38.08 10.70 -9.20
CA ALA A 453 39.49 11.00 -9.43
C ALA A 453 40.42 10.27 -8.44
N ARG A 454 39.92 9.95 -7.23
CA ARG A 454 40.62 9.18 -6.19
C ARG A 454 40.30 7.69 -6.21
N GLY A 455 39.69 7.18 -7.29
CA GLY A 455 39.51 5.74 -7.52
C GLY A 455 38.17 5.15 -7.05
N VAL A 456 37.23 5.96 -6.55
CA VAL A 456 35.86 5.50 -6.24
C VAL A 456 35.01 5.51 -7.52
N SER A 457 35.03 4.40 -8.25
CA SER A 457 34.35 4.29 -9.56
C SER A 457 32.84 4.02 -9.45
N ASN A 458 32.34 3.58 -8.28
CA ASN A 458 30.93 3.26 -8.04
C ASN A 458 30.20 4.39 -7.30
N GLU A 459 29.11 4.91 -7.88
CA GLU A 459 28.30 5.97 -7.25
C GLU A 459 27.66 5.51 -5.93
N GLN A 460 27.19 4.27 -5.82
CA GLN A 460 26.61 3.75 -4.58
C GLN A 460 27.65 3.69 -3.44
N GLU A 461 28.91 3.43 -3.80
CA GLU A 461 30.03 3.45 -2.87
C GLU A 461 30.41 4.88 -2.47
N ALA A 462 30.40 5.82 -3.42
CA ALA A 462 30.59 7.24 -3.14
C ALA A 462 29.54 7.78 -2.15
N TYR A 463 28.26 7.47 -2.33
CA TYR A 463 27.20 7.85 -1.39
C TYR A 463 27.36 7.19 -0.01
N ARG A 464 27.88 5.95 0.04
CA ARG A 464 28.18 5.26 1.30
C ARG A 464 29.32 5.95 2.06
N LEU A 465 30.39 6.34 1.35
CA LEU A 465 31.55 7.04 1.91
C LEU A 465 31.19 8.45 2.40
N ILE A 466 30.37 9.19 1.65
CA ILE A 466 29.84 10.50 2.08
C ILE A 466 29.11 10.35 3.42
N ARG A 467 28.19 9.38 3.53
CA ARG A 467 27.42 9.14 4.75
C ARG A 467 28.26 8.66 5.92
N SER A 468 29.25 7.78 5.67
CA SER A 468 30.11 7.25 6.73
C SER A 468 31.00 8.32 7.38
N HIS A 469 31.21 9.47 6.70
CA HIS A 469 31.98 10.61 7.20
C HIS A 469 31.12 11.75 7.77
N GLY A 470 29.83 11.47 8.08
CA GLY A 470 28.92 12.44 8.70
C GLY A 470 28.45 13.56 7.77
N LEU A 471 28.56 13.35 6.46
CA LEU A 471 28.04 14.25 5.44
C LEU A 471 26.69 13.73 4.92
N MET A 472 25.78 14.64 4.59
CA MET A 472 24.49 14.32 3.98
C MET A 472 24.32 15.05 2.66
N VAL A 473 23.64 14.38 1.72
CA VAL A 473 23.24 14.98 0.45
C VAL A 473 21.89 15.66 0.64
N LEU A 474 21.86 16.96 0.41
CA LEU A 474 20.67 17.80 0.48
C LEU A 474 20.22 18.14 -0.95
N TRP A 475 19.04 17.65 -1.31
CA TRP A 475 18.42 17.90 -2.61
C TRP A 475 17.59 19.18 -2.52
N ARG A 476 18.06 20.27 -3.13
CA ARG A 476 17.41 21.60 -3.09
C ARG A 476 16.41 21.81 -4.24
N GLY A 477 15.86 20.73 -4.80
CA GLY A 477 14.90 20.74 -5.91
C GLY A 477 14.94 19.45 -6.73
N LEU A 478 14.14 19.40 -7.80
CA LEU A 478 14.08 18.26 -8.75
C LEU A 478 15.26 18.21 -9.73
N ASP A 479 16.07 19.27 -9.79
CA ASP A 479 17.27 19.37 -10.62
C ASP A 479 18.49 18.84 -9.84
N PRO A 480 19.11 17.72 -10.28
CA PRO A 480 20.23 17.09 -9.58
C PRO A 480 21.47 17.99 -9.44
N SER A 481 21.67 18.96 -10.34
CA SER A 481 22.80 19.88 -10.30
C SER A 481 22.78 20.83 -9.09
N LYS A 482 21.61 20.98 -8.45
CA LYS A 482 21.40 21.81 -7.27
C LYS A 482 21.65 21.06 -5.95
N ALA A 483 21.98 19.78 -6.00
CA ALA A 483 22.26 18.98 -4.82
C ALA A 483 23.61 19.35 -4.19
N VAL A 484 23.65 19.46 -2.86
CA VAL A 484 24.87 19.77 -2.10
C VAL A 484 25.14 18.72 -1.05
N VAL A 485 26.41 18.43 -0.80
CA VAL A 485 26.91 17.59 0.29
C VAL A 485 27.29 18.51 1.44
N LYS A 486 26.64 18.33 2.60
CA LYS A 486 26.86 19.18 3.78
C LYS A 486 27.14 18.35 5.01
N ARG A 487 28.04 18.83 5.86
CA ARG A 487 28.31 18.23 7.17
C ARG A 487 27.15 18.49 8.12
N VAL A 488 26.63 17.41 8.70
CA VAL A 488 25.63 17.50 9.76
C VAL A 488 26.39 17.73 11.05
N LYS A 489 26.18 18.88 11.71
CA LYS A 489 26.67 19.04 13.09
C LYS A 489 25.92 18.02 13.96
N PRO A 490 26.61 17.33 14.88
CA PRO A 490 25.98 16.37 15.77
C PRO A 490 24.86 16.98 16.61
#